data_AF-A0A835XEP2-F1
#
_entry.id   AF-A0A835XEP2-F1
#
_cell.length_a   1.000
_cell.length_b   1.000
_cell.length_c   1.000
_cell.angle_alpha   90.00
_cell.angle_beta   90.00
_cell.angle_gamma   90.00
#
_symmetry.space_group_name_H-M   'P 1'
#
loop_
_entity.id
_entity.type
_entity.pdbx_description
1 polymer ?
#
loop_
_entity_poly.entity_id
_entity_poly.type
_entity_poly.pdbx_seq_one_letter_code
_entity_poly.pdbx_strand_id
1 'polypeptide(L)'
;MKEPHNLAKVGFSMILVSLSLVAIGLIALAIGSDVLFADTIQRTKTAHFEECKANDFVDESCEKYMVFIKADECIANQDLESSDCYLFKTYVQSAIFEECRANKDITSPQCQQYIGTFSIESES
;
A
#
# COMPACT_ATOMS: atom_id res chain seq x y z
N MET A 1 2.18 18.04 48.03
CA MET A 1 3.00 17.80 46.83
C MET A 1 2.94 16.30 46.54
N LYS A 2 2.51 15.87 45.35
CA LYS A 2 2.33 14.45 45.01
C LYS A 2 3.67 13.85 44.61
N GLU A 3 4.09 12.77 45.28
CA GLU A 3 5.33 12.03 45.02
C GLU A 3 5.44 11.64 43.52
N PRO A 4 6.56 11.93 42.83
CA PRO A 4 6.70 11.63 41.41
C PRO A 4 6.98 10.13 41.20
N HIS A 5 5.93 9.32 41.15
CA HIS A 5 6.03 7.96 40.63
C HIS A 5 6.15 7.99 39.10
N ASN A 6 7.09 7.18 38.56
CA ASN A 6 7.40 6.88 37.15
C ASN A 6 8.70 7.46 36.53
N LEU A 7 9.54 8.20 37.26
CA LEU A 7 10.81 8.74 36.70
C LEU A 7 11.74 7.66 36.11
N ALA A 8 11.84 6.49 36.77
CA ALA A 8 12.65 5.37 36.28
C ALA A 8 12.14 4.80 34.94
N LYS A 9 10.81 4.74 34.74
CA LYS A 9 10.19 4.18 33.53
C LYS A 9 10.46 5.06 32.31
N VAL A 10 10.46 6.38 32.48
CA VAL A 10 10.80 7.34 31.42
C VAL A 10 12.27 7.23 31.00
N GLY A 11 13.17 6.95 31.95
CA GLY A 11 14.58 6.71 31.68
C GLY A 11 14.83 5.47 30.80
N PHE A 12 14.15 4.35 31.10
CA PHE A 12 14.31 3.13 30.28
C PHE A 12 13.79 3.29 28.85
N SER A 13 12.68 4.02 28.65
CA SER A 13 12.22 4.32 27.28
C SER A 13 13.23 5.15 26.49
N MET A 14 13.88 6.14 27.13
CA MET A 14 14.90 6.96 26.46
C MET A 14 16.11 6.12 26.03
N ILE A 15 16.51 5.14 26.85
CA ILE A 15 17.62 4.22 26.55
C ILE A 15 17.25 3.28 25.39
N LEU A 16 16.03 2.72 25.37
CA LEU A 16 15.61 1.85 24.26
C LEU A 16 15.56 2.59 22.92
N VAL A 17 15.10 3.84 22.93
CA VAL A 17 15.07 4.69 21.73
C VAL A 17 16.50 4.99 21.26
N SER A 18 17.40 5.37 22.18
CA SER A 18 18.80 5.65 21.80
C SER A 18 19.53 4.40 21.30
N LEU A 19 19.31 3.22 21.90
CA LEU A 19 19.83 1.95 21.41
C LEU A 19 19.33 1.62 20.01
N SER A 20 18.04 1.87 19.73
CA SER A 20 17.45 1.64 18.41
C SER A 20 18.10 2.54 17.35
N LEU A 21 18.36 3.81 17.68
CA LEU A 21 19.05 4.73 16.77
C LEU A 21 20.51 4.34 16.54
N VAL A 22 21.23 3.89 17.57
CA VAL A 22 22.60 3.38 17.42
C VAL A 22 22.62 2.15 16.51
N ALA A 23 21.69 1.21 16.68
CA ALA A 23 21.60 0.03 15.83
C ALA A 23 21.38 0.39 14.35
N ILE A 24 20.45 1.29 14.06
CA ILE A 24 20.19 1.76 12.70
C ILE A 24 21.43 2.48 12.13
N GLY A 25 22.11 3.31 12.94
CA GLY A 25 23.34 3.98 12.54
C GLY A 25 24.48 3.02 12.18
N LEU A 26 24.63 1.93 12.93
CA LEU A 26 25.62 0.87 12.62
C LEU A 26 25.28 0.14 11.32
N ILE A 27 24.00 -0.17 11.08
CA ILE A 27 23.55 -0.78 9.83
C ILE A 27 23.83 0.14 8.64
N ALA A 28 23.55 1.44 8.78
CA ALA A 28 23.84 2.43 7.74
C ALA A 28 25.35 2.53 7.44
N LEU A 29 26.21 2.49 8.46
CA LEU A 29 27.66 2.50 8.28
C LEU A 29 28.16 1.22 7.62
N ALA A 30 27.58 0.06 7.96
CA ALA A 30 27.93 -1.22 7.36
C ALA A 30 27.53 -1.32 5.88
N ILE A 31 26.39 -0.74 5.48
CA ILE A 31 25.91 -0.75 4.08
C ILE A 31 26.47 0.44 3.28
N GLY A 32 27.01 1.47 3.94
CA GLY A 32 27.36 2.76 3.34
C GLY A 32 28.37 2.74 2.17
N SER A 33 29.09 1.64 1.94
CA SER A 33 29.89 1.46 0.73
C SER A 33 29.05 1.21 -0.53
N ASP A 34 27.84 0.69 -0.37
CA ASP A 34 26.92 0.35 -1.45
C ASP A 34 25.74 1.34 -1.47
N VAL A 35 26.00 2.51 -2.03
CA VAL A 35 24.98 3.55 -2.28
C VAL A 35 23.88 3.08 -3.24
N LEU A 36 24.08 1.97 -3.95
CA LEU A 36 23.11 1.34 -4.84
C LEU A 36 22.44 0.12 -4.19
N PHE A 37 22.64 -0.16 -2.90
CA PHE A 37 22.05 -1.33 -2.25
C PHE A 37 20.53 -1.35 -2.38
N ALA A 38 19.87 -0.21 -2.12
CA ALA A 38 18.42 -0.08 -2.25
C ALA A 38 17.95 -0.26 -3.71
N ASP A 39 18.65 0.36 -4.66
CA ASP A 39 18.34 0.27 -6.10
C ASP A 39 18.51 -1.16 -6.62
N THR A 40 19.58 -1.84 -6.21
CA THR A 40 19.87 -3.24 -6.57
C THR A 40 18.76 -4.17 -6.06
N ILE A 41 18.31 -3.98 -4.82
CA ILE A 41 17.21 -4.75 -4.24
C ILE A 41 15.91 -4.48 -4.99
N GLN A 42 15.61 -3.23 -5.35
CA GLN A 42 14.43 -2.90 -6.14
C GLN A 42 14.47 -3.57 -7.52
N ARG A 43 15.59 -3.45 -8.26
CA ARG A 43 15.76 -4.10 -9.58
C ARG A 43 15.62 -5.60 -9.50
N THR A 44 16.19 -6.23 -8.47
CA THR A 44 16.07 -7.70 -8.28
C THR A 44 14.62 -8.11 -8.08
N LYS A 45 13.83 -7.34 -7.31
CA LYS A 45 12.40 -7.61 -7.13
C LYS A 45 11.61 -7.42 -8.42
N THR A 46 11.94 -6.39 -9.20
CA THR A 46 11.32 -6.15 -10.51
C THR A 46 11.65 -7.28 -11.49
N ALA A 47 12.91 -7.71 -11.59
CA ALA A 47 13.32 -8.81 -12.45
C ALA A 47 12.58 -10.11 -12.12
N HIS A 48 12.45 -10.44 -10.83
CA HIS A 48 11.67 -11.60 -10.39
C HIS A 48 10.19 -11.47 -10.74
N PHE A 49 9.61 -10.27 -10.67
CA PHE A 49 8.23 -10.05 -11.08
C PHE A 49 8.06 -10.25 -12.59
N GLU A 50 9.01 -9.75 -13.40
CA GLU A 50 8.99 -9.93 -14.86
C GLU A 50 9.15 -11.40 -15.27
N GLU A 51 10.00 -12.15 -14.58
CA GLU A 51 10.12 -13.61 -14.76
C GLU A 51 8.81 -14.33 -14.42
N CYS A 52 8.18 -13.97 -13.31
CA CYS A 52 6.86 -14.49 -12.95
C CYS A 52 5.80 -14.16 -14.00
N LYS A 53 5.82 -12.92 -14.52
CA LYS A 53 4.91 -12.48 -15.57
C LYS A 53 5.10 -13.24 -16.88
N ALA A 54 6.34 -13.57 -17.24
CA ALA A 54 6.63 -14.33 -18.46
C ALA A 54 6.09 -15.78 -18.39
N ASN A 55 5.89 -16.32 -17.19
CA ASN A 55 5.36 -17.65 -16.94
C ASN A 55 3.91 -17.64 -16.42
N ASP A 56 3.16 -16.55 -16.65
CA ASP A 56 1.77 -16.38 -16.20
C ASP A 56 1.53 -16.65 -14.70
N PHE A 57 2.54 -16.37 -13.87
CA PHE A 57 2.51 -16.53 -12.41
C PHE A 57 2.18 -17.97 -11.94
N VAL A 58 2.50 -18.98 -12.75
CA VAL A 58 2.24 -20.40 -12.44
C VAL A 58 3.23 -20.97 -11.42
N ASP A 59 4.41 -20.39 -11.28
CA ASP A 59 5.46 -20.89 -10.38
C ASP A 59 5.17 -20.56 -8.90
N GLU A 60 5.59 -21.45 -7.99
CA GLU A 60 5.36 -21.29 -6.53
C GLU A 60 5.99 -20.01 -5.98
N SER A 61 7.13 -19.59 -6.55
CA SER A 61 7.81 -18.35 -6.16
C SER A 61 6.99 -17.08 -6.46
N CYS A 62 5.95 -17.19 -7.29
CA CYS A 62 5.12 -16.10 -7.78
C CYS A 62 3.83 -15.90 -6.98
N GLU A 63 3.49 -16.81 -6.05
CA GLU A 63 2.25 -16.77 -5.26
C GLU A 63 2.06 -15.43 -4.53
N LYS A 64 3.15 -14.84 -4.03
CA LYS A 64 3.16 -13.53 -3.37
C LYS A 64 2.59 -12.39 -4.24
N TYR A 65 2.62 -12.53 -5.57
CA TYR A 65 2.13 -11.51 -6.49
C TYR A 65 0.66 -11.68 -6.88
N MET A 66 0.10 -12.88 -6.68
CA MET A 66 -1.28 -13.20 -7.10
C MET A 66 -2.32 -12.28 -6.48
N VAL A 67 -2.11 -11.85 -5.24
CA VAL A 67 -3.03 -10.93 -4.53
C VAL A 67 -3.11 -9.58 -5.26
N PHE A 68 -1.98 -9.07 -5.75
CA PHE A 68 -1.95 -7.80 -6.48
C PHE A 68 -2.58 -7.92 -7.86
N ILE A 69 -2.31 -9.03 -8.56
CA ILE A 69 -2.91 -9.29 -9.89
C ILE A 69 -4.43 -9.42 -9.79
N LYS A 70 -4.92 -10.17 -8.80
CA LYS A 70 -6.36 -10.27 -8.55
C LYS A 70 -6.97 -8.92 -8.21
N ALA A 71 -6.29 -8.10 -7.41
CA ALA A 71 -6.77 -6.75 -7.10
C ALA A 71 -6.89 -5.90 -8.38
N ASP A 72 -5.87 -5.92 -9.24
CA ASP A 72 -5.87 -5.19 -10.51
C ASP A 72 -6.97 -5.70 -11.47
N GLU A 73 -7.18 -7.02 -11.55
CA GLU A 73 -8.24 -7.63 -12.34
C GLU A 73 -9.64 -7.21 -11.83
N CYS A 74 -9.86 -7.24 -10.52
CA CYS A 74 -11.11 -6.78 -9.91
C CYS A 74 -11.38 -5.29 -10.19
N ILE A 75 -10.35 -4.45 -10.15
CA ILE A 75 -10.45 -3.03 -10.46
C ILE A 75 -10.79 -2.83 -11.95
N ALA A 76 -10.06 -3.51 -12.85
CA ALA A 76 -10.26 -3.39 -14.29
C ALA A 76 -11.67 -3.86 -14.73
N ASN A 77 -12.19 -4.90 -14.08
CA ASN A 77 -13.53 -5.42 -14.36
C ASN A 77 -14.65 -4.70 -13.59
N GLN A 78 -14.30 -3.75 -12.71
CA GLN A 78 -15.25 -3.05 -11.82
C GLN A 78 -16.15 -4.02 -11.03
N ASP A 79 -15.59 -5.15 -10.62
CA ASP A 79 -16.34 -6.24 -10.02
C ASP A 79 -16.51 -6.04 -8.50
N LEU A 80 -17.74 -5.76 -8.10
CA LEU A 80 -18.14 -5.55 -6.71
C LEU A 80 -18.91 -6.74 -6.12
N GLU A 81 -19.28 -7.72 -6.95
CA GLU A 81 -20.23 -8.77 -6.60
C GLU A 81 -19.57 -10.15 -6.49
N SER A 82 -18.45 -10.37 -7.19
CA SER A 82 -17.72 -11.63 -7.09
C SER A 82 -17.12 -11.83 -5.70
N SER A 83 -17.24 -13.06 -5.18
CA SER A 83 -16.64 -13.47 -3.91
C SER A 83 -15.12 -13.28 -3.91
N ASP A 84 -14.47 -13.38 -5.07
CA ASP A 84 -13.02 -13.23 -5.19
C ASP A 84 -12.58 -11.77 -5.06
N CYS A 85 -13.46 -10.81 -5.36
CA CYS A 85 -13.17 -9.37 -5.33
C CYS A 85 -13.65 -8.68 -4.06
N TYR A 86 -14.38 -9.37 -3.18
CA TYR A 86 -14.93 -8.80 -1.94
C TYR A 86 -13.85 -8.15 -1.06
N LEU A 87 -12.65 -8.74 -0.97
CA LEU A 87 -11.53 -8.20 -0.21
C LEU A 87 -11.00 -6.86 -0.77
N PHE A 88 -11.17 -6.64 -2.06
CA PHE A 88 -10.71 -5.44 -2.76
C PHE A 88 -11.81 -4.43 -3.02
N LYS A 89 -13.03 -4.67 -2.52
CA LYS A 89 -14.21 -3.84 -2.75
C LYS A 89 -13.95 -2.34 -2.61
N THR A 90 -13.24 -1.93 -1.56
CA THR A 90 -12.93 -0.51 -1.33
C THR A 90 -12.06 0.09 -2.44
N TYR A 91 -11.07 -0.67 -2.94
CA TYR A 91 -10.22 -0.24 -4.05
C TYR A 91 -11.02 -0.14 -5.35
N VAL A 92 -11.86 -1.14 -5.64
CA VAL A 92 -12.75 -1.14 -6.81
C VAL A 92 -13.73 0.05 -6.76
N GLN A 93 -14.36 0.29 -5.61
CA GLN A 93 -15.25 1.43 -5.41
C GLN A 93 -14.54 2.77 -5.60
N SER A 94 -13.28 2.89 -5.14
CA SER A 94 -12.50 4.12 -5.35
C SER A 94 -12.16 4.34 -6.82
N ALA A 95 -11.84 3.29 -7.58
CA ALA A 95 -11.57 3.38 -9.01
C ALA A 95 -12.82 3.78 -9.81
N ILE A 96 -13.97 3.14 -9.51
CA ILE A 96 -15.27 3.52 -10.11
C ILE A 96 -15.59 4.99 -9.81
N PHE A 97 -15.40 5.43 -8.56
CA PHE A 97 -15.62 6.82 -8.17
C PHE A 97 -14.74 7.79 -8.97
N GLU A 98 -13.45 7.49 -9.12
CA GLU A 98 -12.51 8.31 -9.88
C GLU A 98 -12.89 8.40 -11.35
N GLU A 99 -13.29 7.29 -11.97
CA GLU A 99 -13.78 7.28 -13.36
C GLU A 99 -15.07 8.11 -13.53
N CYS A 100 -16.05 7.91 -12.63
CA CYS A 100 -17.30 8.66 -12.64
C CYS A 100 -17.03 10.17 -12.48
N ARG A 101 -16.09 10.55 -11.61
CA ARG A 101 -15.64 11.93 -11.40
C ARG A 101 -14.98 12.51 -12.65
N ALA A 102 -14.03 11.78 -13.23
CA ALA A 102 -13.24 12.22 -14.38
C ALA A 102 -14.15 12.45 -15.61
N ASN A 103 -15.12 11.56 -15.81
CA ASN A 103 -16.04 11.62 -16.95
C ASN A 103 -17.28 12.48 -16.68
N LYS A 104 -17.49 12.95 -15.44
CA LYS A 104 -18.73 13.60 -14.99
C LYS A 104 -19.98 12.80 -15.38
N ASP A 105 -19.89 11.47 -15.31
CA ASP A 105 -20.98 10.59 -15.69
C ASP A 105 -22.01 10.52 -14.55
N ILE A 106 -23.22 10.97 -14.84
CA ILE A 106 -24.37 10.95 -13.93
C ILE A 106 -25.46 9.97 -14.40
N THR A 107 -25.24 9.32 -15.54
CA THR A 107 -26.21 8.45 -16.20
C THR A 107 -25.95 6.97 -15.94
N SER A 108 -24.68 6.58 -15.77
CA SER A 108 -24.33 5.20 -15.43
C SER A 108 -24.89 4.80 -14.05
N PRO A 109 -25.54 3.63 -13.92
CA PRO A 109 -26.09 3.16 -12.64
C PRO A 109 -25.03 3.01 -11.55
N GLN A 110 -23.78 2.73 -11.92
CA GLN A 110 -22.65 2.64 -10.99
C GLN A 110 -22.27 4.00 -10.39
N CYS A 111 -22.45 5.08 -11.16
CA CYS A 111 -22.12 6.45 -10.75
C CYS A 111 -23.24 7.13 -9.95
N GLN A 112 -24.48 6.62 -10.03
CA GLN A 112 -25.63 7.21 -9.34
C GLN A 112 -25.45 7.27 -7.82
N GLN A 113 -24.78 6.28 -7.22
CA GLN A 113 -24.50 6.25 -5.79
C GLN A 113 -23.53 7.37 -5.34
N TYR A 114 -22.76 7.94 -6.27
CA TYR A 114 -21.74 8.96 -6.00
C TYR A 114 -22.17 10.38 -6.40
N ILE A 115 -23.35 10.57 -6.98
CA ILE A 115 -23.83 11.89 -7.44
C ILE A 115 -23.81 12.94 -6.32
N GLY A 116 -24.20 12.55 -5.10
CA GLY A 116 -24.24 13.45 -3.95
C GLY A 116 -22.87 13.91 -3.44
N THR A 117 -21.79 13.19 -3.75
CA THR A 117 -20.42 13.54 -3.30
C THR A 117 -19.70 14.46 -4.28
N PHE A 118 -20.04 14.45 -5.57
CA PHE A 118 -19.44 15.37 -6.56
C PHE A 118 -19.77 16.85 -6.29
N SER A 119 -20.97 17.14 -5.76
CA SER A 119 -21.45 18.52 -5.55
C SER A 119 -20.71 19.29 -4.44
N ILE A 120 -20.02 18.59 -3.53
CA ILE A 120 -19.33 19.21 -2.38
C ILE A 120 -18.00 19.88 -2.82
N GLU A 121 -17.48 19.50 -3.99
CA GLU A 121 -16.13 19.88 -4.42
C GLU A 121 -16.10 21.05 -5.40
N SER A 122 -17.26 21.47 -5.92
CA SER A 122 -17.36 22.68 -6.73
C SER A 122 -17.42 23.97 -5.89
N GLU A 123 -17.44 23.87 -4.56
CA GLU A 123 -17.36 24.99 -3.62
C GLU A 123 -16.13 24.85 -2.70
N SER A 124 -14.93 24.94 -3.28
CA SER A 124 -13.72 25.31 -2.54
C SER A 124 -12.70 26.00 -3.43
#